data_AF-A0A2N1BWC9-F1
#
_entry.id   AF-A0A2N1BWC9-F1
#
_cell.length_a   1.000
_cell.length_b   1.000
_cell.length_c   1.000
_cell.angle_alpha   90.00
_cell.angle_beta   90.00
_cell.angle_gamma   90.00
#
_symmetry.space_group_name_H-M   'P 1'
#
loop_
_entity.id
_entity.type
_entity.pdbx_description
1 polymer ?
#
loop_
_entity_poly.entity_id
_entity_poly.type
_entity_poly.pdbx_seq_one_letter_code
_entity_poly.pdbx_strand_id
1 'polypeptide(L)'
;MKSLHMNFSLYLISISTVLLGLSILLLGHHKHITLATDFYLISNLLPAKIFNLLAAFSFISCAVLAFLSITKSNLRPMLGYLLIVISIVPLGSLLSDSMWIASMGGFPVIGSGQGVIKYFALLSIGILLIKRTFSPLVSAWISIIPVLVVLLWIGGMKFTLLEAQGIEALVKSSPFMGWLYKLFSLQATSNIIGIYDLIAVVALILAMYYPKLIAPAVVMSGMVFVVTQSFLVTFTGSLSSETILSTTGHFLIKDLWFLVCLFFYYSALKQLALKGGSLKIT
;
A
#
# COMPACT_ATOMS: atom_id res chain seq x y z
N MET A 1 -19.61 8.87 1.32
CA MET A 1 -18.87 8.81 0.04
C MET A 1 -19.84 8.59 -1.10
N LYS A 2 -19.58 9.12 -2.30
CA LYS A 2 -20.41 8.80 -3.49
C LYS A 2 -20.35 7.28 -3.75
N SER A 3 -21.46 6.71 -4.19
CA SER A 3 -21.59 5.26 -4.45
C SER A 3 -20.49 4.74 -5.39
N LEU A 4 -20.15 5.51 -6.42
CA LEU A 4 -19.13 5.15 -7.41
C LEU A 4 -17.73 4.95 -6.80
N HIS A 5 -17.25 5.89 -5.97
CA HIS A 5 -15.92 5.78 -5.36
C HIS A 5 -15.83 4.55 -4.44
N MET A 6 -16.90 4.30 -3.66
CA MET A 6 -16.96 3.12 -2.79
C MET A 6 -16.92 1.82 -3.59
N ASN A 7 -17.71 1.72 -4.66
CA ASN A 7 -17.72 0.51 -5.49
C ASN A 7 -16.35 0.27 -6.13
N PHE A 8 -15.72 1.31 -6.68
CA PHE A 8 -14.38 1.19 -7.24
C PHE A 8 -13.34 0.79 -6.18
N SER A 9 -13.41 1.37 -4.97
CA SER A 9 -12.57 0.96 -3.85
C SER A 9 -12.72 -0.52 -3.51
N LEU A 10 -13.95 -1.02 -3.45
CA LEU A 10 -14.24 -2.43 -3.18
C LEU A 10 -13.76 -3.35 -4.31
N TYR A 11 -13.84 -2.93 -5.58
CA TYR A 11 -13.22 -3.65 -6.69
C TYR A 11 -11.70 -3.73 -6.56
N LEU A 12 -11.02 -2.64 -6.23
CA LEU A 12 -9.57 -2.63 -6.03
C LEU A 12 -9.15 -3.55 -4.87
N ILE A 13 -9.87 -3.51 -3.74
CA ILE A 13 -9.64 -4.42 -2.61
C ILE A 13 -9.86 -5.87 -3.08
N SER A 14 -10.94 -6.15 -3.79
CA SER A 14 -11.26 -7.50 -4.24
C SER A 14 -10.20 -8.07 -5.18
N ILE A 15 -9.79 -7.32 -6.21
CA ILE A 15 -8.79 -7.76 -7.19
C ILE A 15 -7.41 -7.93 -6.53
N SER A 16 -6.97 -6.97 -5.72
CA SER A 16 -5.67 -7.07 -5.06
C SER A 16 -5.61 -8.25 -4.09
N THR A 17 -6.66 -8.45 -3.29
CA THR A 17 -6.69 -9.53 -2.29
C THR A 17 -6.92 -10.90 -2.91
N VAL A 18 -7.67 -11.04 -4.02
CA VAL A 18 -7.78 -12.34 -4.71
C VAL A 18 -6.47 -12.73 -5.36
N LEU A 19 -5.77 -11.80 -6.02
CA LEU A 19 -4.49 -12.09 -6.67
C LEU A 19 -3.41 -12.44 -5.64
N LEU A 20 -3.35 -11.71 -4.52
CA LEU A 20 -2.47 -12.06 -3.41
C LEU A 20 -2.84 -13.41 -2.79
N GLY A 21 -4.13 -13.65 -2.52
CA GLY A 21 -4.60 -14.88 -1.89
C GLY A 21 -4.33 -16.12 -2.74
N LEU A 22 -4.66 -16.07 -4.03
CA LEU A 22 -4.35 -17.14 -4.98
C LEU A 22 -2.85 -17.34 -5.14
N SER A 23 -2.08 -16.25 -5.21
CA SER A 23 -0.63 -16.36 -5.31
C SER A 23 -0.02 -17.01 -4.07
N ILE A 24 -0.42 -16.60 -2.86
CA ILE A 24 0.03 -17.18 -1.59
C ILE A 24 -0.40 -18.65 -1.46
N LEU A 25 -1.58 -19.01 -1.99
CA LEU A 25 -2.08 -20.39 -1.99
C LEU A 25 -1.19 -21.32 -2.82
N LEU A 26 -0.72 -20.83 -3.98
CA LEU A 26 0.16 -21.55 -4.89
C LEU A 26 1.62 -21.51 -4.42
N LEU A 27 2.02 -20.45 -3.71
CA LEU A 27 3.31 -20.34 -3.07
C LEU A 27 3.44 -21.43 -1.99
N GLY A 28 4.53 -22.20 -2.10
CA GLY A 28 5.06 -22.96 -0.98
C GLY A 28 5.57 -22.02 0.11
N HIS A 29 6.77 -22.24 0.62
CA HIS A 29 7.33 -21.43 1.70
C HIS A 29 7.44 -19.92 1.34
N HIS A 30 6.75 -19.03 2.07
CA HIS A 30 6.71 -17.60 1.78
C HIS A 30 7.50 -16.78 2.80
N LYS A 31 8.59 -16.14 2.37
CA LYS A 31 9.53 -15.42 3.25
C LYS A 31 8.87 -14.45 4.23
N HIS A 32 7.89 -13.65 3.78
CA HIS A 32 7.23 -12.68 4.68
C HIS A 32 6.32 -13.34 5.72
N ILE A 33 5.77 -14.52 5.41
CA ILE A 33 4.95 -15.25 6.38
C ILE A 33 5.86 -15.85 7.43
N THR A 34 6.98 -16.46 7.02
CA THR A 34 8.00 -16.99 7.94
C THR A 34 8.57 -15.89 8.85
N LEU A 35 8.93 -14.72 8.30
CA LEU A 35 9.40 -13.60 9.10
C LEU A 35 8.37 -13.15 10.16
N ALA A 36 7.07 -13.15 9.81
CA ALA A 36 6.03 -12.81 10.75
C ALA A 36 5.85 -13.90 11.82
N THR A 37 5.83 -15.18 11.43
CA THR A 37 5.68 -16.29 12.38
C THR A 37 6.88 -16.44 13.30
N ASP A 38 8.09 -16.13 12.82
CA ASP A 38 9.32 -16.11 13.62
C ASP A 38 9.25 -15.00 14.67
N PHE A 39 8.80 -13.81 14.26
CA PHE A 39 8.61 -12.68 15.18
C PHE A 39 7.63 -13.00 16.31
N TYR A 40 6.52 -13.69 16.01
CA TYR A 40 5.55 -14.11 17.02
C TYR A 40 5.93 -15.39 17.76
N LEU A 41 7.10 -15.99 17.48
CA LEU A 41 7.57 -17.24 18.07
C LEU A 41 6.62 -18.42 17.84
N ILE A 42 5.89 -18.41 16.72
CA ILE A 42 4.89 -19.44 16.37
C ILE A 42 5.32 -20.34 15.21
N SER A 43 6.48 -20.11 14.59
CA SER A 43 6.96 -20.91 13.44
C SER A 43 7.11 -22.41 13.74
N ASN A 44 7.35 -22.77 15.00
CA ASN A 44 7.48 -24.16 15.43
C ASN A 44 6.14 -24.81 15.79
N LEU A 45 5.05 -24.04 15.88
CA LEU A 45 3.73 -24.56 16.28
C LEU A 45 3.05 -25.33 15.14
N LEU A 46 3.24 -24.89 13.90
CA LEU A 46 2.61 -25.48 12.71
C LEU A 46 3.60 -25.46 11.53
N PRO A 47 3.50 -26.41 10.58
CA PRO A 47 4.25 -26.35 9.34
C PRO A 47 3.99 -25.03 8.59
N ALA A 48 5.03 -24.44 7.98
CA ALA A 48 4.93 -23.18 7.22
C ALA A 48 3.81 -23.18 6.16
N LYS A 49 3.56 -24.35 5.53
CA LYS A 49 2.45 -24.53 4.58
C LYS A 49 1.08 -24.20 5.19
N ILE A 50 0.86 -24.50 6.48
CA ILE A 50 -0.40 -24.18 7.17
C ILE A 50 -0.55 -22.67 7.36
N PHE A 51 0.51 -21.98 7.76
CA PHE A 51 0.48 -20.51 7.86
C PHE A 51 0.21 -19.84 6.50
N ASN A 52 0.78 -20.37 5.42
CA ASN A 52 0.50 -19.89 4.07
C ASN A 52 -0.96 -20.12 3.68
N LEU A 53 -1.51 -21.30 3.97
CA LEU A 53 -2.93 -21.58 3.74
C LEU A 53 -3.83 -20.61 4.52
N LEU A 54 -3.55 -20.38 5.80
CA LEU A 54 -4.32 -19.43 6.62
C LEU A 54 -4.27 -18.00 6.05
N ALA A 55 -3.09 -17.54 5.62
CA ALA A 55 -2.95 -16.24 4.98
C ALA A 55 -3.72 -16.18 3.65
N ALA A 56 -3.58 -17.20 2.79
CA ALA A 56 -4.27 -17.30 1.51
C ALA A 56 -5.80 -17.27 1.70
N PHE A 57 -6.34 -18.10 2.60
CA PHE A 57 -7.78 -18.13 2.90
C PHE A 57 -8.28 -16.80 3.44
N SER A 58 -7.49 -16.11 4.27
CA SER A 58 -7.86 -14.80 4.81
C SER A 58 -7.96 -13.75 3.69
N PHE A 59 -7.01 -13.74 2.75
CA PHE A 59 -7.03 -12.85 1.59
C PHE A 59 -8.16 -13.17 0.61
N ILE A 60 -8.40 -14.45 0.31
CA ILE A 60 -9.53 -14.87 -0.55
C ILE A 60 -10.86 -14.50 0.11
N SER A 61 -10.99 -14.66 1.43
CA SER A 61 -12.19 -14.25 2.18
C SER A 61 -12.39 -12.73 2.10
N CYS A 62 -11.31 -11.93 2.20
CA CYS A 62 -11.38 -10.49 1.96
C CYS A 62 -11.90 -10.18 0.55
N ALA A 63 -11.42 -10.91 -0.46
CA ALA A 63 -11.80 -10.67 -1.84
C ALA A 63 -13.29 -10.92 -2.09
N VAL A 64 -13.80 -12.03 -1.55
CA VAL A 64 -15.23 -12.39 -1.62
C VAL A 64 -16.07 -11.36 -0.87
N LEU A 65 -15.70 -11.02 0.37
CA LEU A 65 -16.43 -10.02 1.16
C LEU A 65 -16.41 -8.64 0.50
N ALA A 66 -15.28 -8.23 -0.10
CA ALA A 66 -15.17 -6.98 -0.84
C ALA A 66 -16.10 -6.96 -2.06
N PHE A 67 -16.12 -8.03 -2.85
CA PHE A 67 -16.99 -8.16 -4.01
C PHE A 67 -18.48 -8.14 -3.61
N LEU A 68 -18.86 -8.94 -2.61
CA LEU A 68 -20.25 -8.97 -2.12
C LEU A 68 -20.67 -7.62 -1.49
N SER A 69 -19.74 -6.88 -0.89
CA SER A 69 -19.99 -5.56 -0.29
C SER A 69 -20.34 -4.46 -1.30
N ILE A 70 -20.13 -4.70 -2.61
CA ILE A 70 -20.51 -3.79 -3.69
C ILE A 70 -22.04 -3.69 -3.75
N THR A 71 -22.73 -4.84 -3.71
CA THR A 71 -24.20 -4.90 -3.73
C THR A 71 -24.81 -4.91 -2.33
N LYS A 72 -24.14 -5.54 -1.36
CA LYS A 72 -24.61 -5.72 0.03
C LYS A 72 -23.82 -4.85 1.01
N SER A 73 -24.21 -3.59 1.16
CA SER A 73 -23.47 -2.64 2.00
C SER A 73 -23.38 -3.00 3.49
N ASN A 74 -24.26 -3.87 3.98
CA ASN A 74 -24.24 -4.39 5.36
C ASN A 74 -23.04 -5.32 5.63
N LEU A 75 -22.36 -5.82 4.59
CA LEU A 75 -21.15 -6.66 4.75
C LEU A 75 -19.86 -5.84 4.93
N ARG A 76 -19.90 -4.52 4.71
CA ARG A 76 -18.72 -3.66 4.78
C ARG A 76 -18.05 -3.65 6.16
N PRO A 77 -18.76 -3.62 7.30
CA PRO A 77 -18.11 -3.71 8.60
C PRO A 77 -17.39 -5.04 8.82
N MET A 78 -17.97 -6.15 8.34
CA MET A 78 -17.35 -7.48 8.41
C MET A 78 -16.05 -7.53 7.60
N LEU A 79 -16.08 -7.00 6.37
CA LEU A 79 -14.87 -6.79 5.58
C LEU A 79 -13.85 -5.94 6.35
N GLY A 80 -14.31 -4.85 6.97
CA GLY A 80 -13.45 -3.95 7.73
C GLY A 80 -12.72 -4.65 8.88
N TYR A 81 -13.41 -5.47 9.68
CA TYR A 81 -12.77 -6.26 10.74
C TYR A 81 -11.73 -7.24 10.18
N LEU A 82 -12.06 -7.92 9.08
CA LEU A 82 -11.13 -8.86 8.46
C LEU A 82 -9.86 -8.14 7.94
N LEU A 83 -10.02 -6.98 7.27
CA LEU A 83 -8.90 -6.15 6.81
C LEU A 83 -8.00 -5.71 7.96
N ILE A 84 -8.58 -5.34 9.11
CA ILE A 84 -7.80 -5.01 10.31
C ILE A 84 -6.98 -6.22 10.76
N VAL A 85 -7.62 -7.37 10.95
CA VAL A 85 -6.95 -8.60 11.45
C VAL A 85 -5.77 -8.98 10.54
N ILE A 86 -5.97 -9.02 9.21
CA ILE A 86 -4.91 -9.40 8.28
C ILE A 86 -3.79 -8.36 8.18
N SER A 87 -4.05 -7.11 8.57
CA SER A 87 -3.05 -6.04 8.55
C SER A 87 -2.20 -6.00 9.82
N ILE A 88 -2.77 -6.28 10.99
CA ILE A 88 -2.06 -6.17 12.27
C ILE A 88 -0.93 -7.18 12.38
N VAL A 89 -1.15 -8.43 11.93
CA VAL A 89 -0.14 -9.50 12.01
C VAL A 89 1.18 -9.10 11.31
N PRO A 90 1.19 -8.75 10.01
CA PRO A 90 2.43 -8.30 9.39
C PRO A 90 2.92 -6.99 10.01
N LEU A 91 2.05 -6.02 10.33
CA LEU A 91 2.49 -4.75 10.93
C LEU A 91 3.22 -4.92 12.26
N GLY A 92 2.83 -5.89 13.10
CA GLY A 92 3.54 -6.19 14.35
C GLY A 92 4.99 -6.60 14.11
N SER A 93 5.27 -7.28 13.00
CA SER A 93 6.64 -7.70 12.65
C SER A 93 7.60 -6.54 12.36
N LEU A 94 7.12 -5.30 12.19
CA LEU A 94 7.97 -4.10 12.08
C LEU A 94 8.82 -3.86 13.33
N LEU A 95 8.44 -4.41 14.48
CA LEU A 95 9.25 -4.35 15.70
C LEU A 95 10.49 -5.26 15.65
N SER A 96 10.60 -6.13 14.64
CA SER A 96 11.76 -6.99 14.44
C SER A 96 12.91 -6.25 13.76
N ASP A 97 14.13 -6.48 14.23
CA ASP A 97 15.37 -6.03 13.58
C ASP A 97 15.49 -6.52 12.13
N SER A 98 14.87 -7.67 11.81
CA SER A 98 14.85 -8.24 10.45
C SER A 98 14.15 -7.37 9.40
N MET A 99 13.32 -6.41 9.82
CA MET A 99 12.64 -5.49 8.92
C MET A 99 13.50 -4.29 8.50
N TRP A 100 14.62 -4.09 9.19
CA TRP A 100 15.53 -2.96 9.04
C TRP A 100 16.87 -3.43 8.49
N ILE A 101 17.62 -2.51 7.86
CA ILE A 101 18.92 -2.83 7.26
C ILE A 101 20.01 -2.58 8.31
N ALA A 102 20.39 -3.62 9.04
CA ALA A 102 21.38 -3.55 10.12
C ALA A 102 22.72 -2.96 9.66
N SER A 103 23.17 -3.26 8.44
CA SER A 103 24.42 -2.73 7.88
C SER A 103 24.40 -1.22 7.63
N MET A 104 23.22 -0.58 7.63
CA MET A 104 23.05 0.86 7.50
C MET A 104 22.57 1.53 8.80
N GLY A 105 22.73 0.86 9.95
CA GLY A 105 22.37 1.39 11.27
C GLY A 105 21.01 0.92 11.81
N GLY A 106 20.33 0.01 11.13
CA GLY A 106 19.02 -0.51 11.58
C GLY A 106 17.91 0.52 11.42
N PHE A 107 16.96 0.55 12.35
CA PHE A 107 15.86 1.52 12.31
C PHE A 107 16.40 2.97 12.25
N PRO A 108 15.92 3.84 11.34
CA PRO A 108 14.76 3.68 10.47
C PRO A 108 15.08 3.22 9.03
N VAL A 109 16.25 2.67 8.72
CA VAL A 109 16.59 2.26 7.35
C VAL A 109 15.86 0.96 6.99
N ILE A 110 14.83 1.07 6.15
CA ILE A 110 13.84 0.00 5.93
C ILE A 110 14.27 -0.98 4.82
N GLY A 111 14.27 -2.28 5.15
CA GLY A 111 14.61 -3.38 4.24
C GLY A 111 13.36 -4.16 3.82
N SER A 112 13.24 -5.42 4.27
CA SER A 112 12.03 -6.22 4.01
C SER A 112 10.75 -5.61 4.61
N GLY A 113 10.89 -4.69 5.56
CA GLY A 113 9.79 -3.90 6.11
C GLY A 113 9.03 -3.08 5.06
N GLN A 114 9.62 -2.78 3.90
CA GLN A 114 8.95 -2.00 2.85
C GLN A 114 7.64 -2.64 2.37
N GLY A 115 7.61 -3.98 2.27
CA GLY A 115 6.39 -4.73 1.93
C GLY A 115 5.38 -4.81 3.08
N VAL A 116 5.84 -4.59 4.31
CA VAL A 116 5.05 -4.67 5.55
C VAL A 116 4.34 -3.35 5.84
N ILE A 117 5.01 -2.20 5.66
CA ILE A 117 4.37 -0.89 5.88
C ILE A 117 3.16 -0.65 4.97
N LYS A 118 3.05 -1.35 3.83
CA LYS A 118 1.86 -1.27 2.96
C LYS A 118 0.58 -1.77 3.63
N TYR A 119 0.68 -2.63 4.65
CA TYR A 119 -0.49 -3.09 5.40
C TYR A 119 -1.14 -1.99 6.24
N PHE A 120 -0.47 -0.85 6.50
CA PHE A 120 -1.12 0.32 7.08
C PHE A 120 -2.32 0.80 6.24
N ALA A 121 -2.28 0.60 4.91
CA ALA A 121 -3.40 0.94 4.04
C ALA A 121 -4.63 0.08 4.34
N LEU A 122 -4.46 -1.24 4.48
CA LEU A 122 -5.57 -2.13 4.85
C LEU A 122 -6.12 -1.85 6.25
N LEU A 123 -5.24 -1.54 7.20
CA LEU A 123 -5.65 -1.13 8.55
C LEU A 123 -6.55 0.12 8.50
N SER A 124 -6.10 1.15 7.77
CA SER A 124 -6.84 2.40 7.56
C SER A 124 -8.20 2.17 6.88
N ILE A 125 -8.23 1.41 5.79
CA ILE A 125 -9.45 1.04 5.08
C ILE A 125 -10.39 0.27 6.00
N GLY A 126 -9.87 -0.70 6.75
CA GLY A 126 -10.67 -1.52 7.67
C GLY A 126 -11.34 -0.68 8.76
N ILE A 127 -10.60 0.24 9.38
CA ILE A 127 -11.14 1.18 10.38
C ILE A 127 -12.28 2.02 9.79
N LEU A 128 -12.11 2.53 8.57
CA LEU A 128 -13.10 3.37 7.89
C LEU A 128 -14.33 2.59 7.41
N LEU A 129 -14.23 1.27 7.23
CA LEU A 129 -15.36 0.40 6.88
C LEU A 129 -16.17 -0.07 8.10
N ILE A 130 -15.55 -0.20 9.28
CA ILE A 130 -16.23 -0.60 10.53
C ILE A 130 -17.10 0.54 11.07
N LYS A 131 -16.51 1.73 11.23
CA LYS A 131 -17.19 2.85 11.89
C LYS A 131 -17.88 3.77 10.90
N ARG A 132 -19.19 3.91 11.07
CA ARG A 132 -20.06 4.66 10.15
C ARG A 132 -19.98 6.19 10.32
N THR A 133 -19.40 6.71 11.40
CA THR A 133 -19.48 8.16 11.75
C THR A 133 -18.18 8.75 12.31
N PHE A 134 -17.12 8.80 11.50
CA PHE A 134 -16.00 9.70 11.77
C PHE A 134 -16.29 11.11 11.23
N SER A 135 -15.70 12.14 11.84
CA SER A 135 -15.72 13.48 11.24
C SER A 135 -14.91 13.47 9.92
N PRO A 136 -15.24 14.33 8.94
CA PRO A 136 -14.49 14.38 7.68
C PRO A 136 -12.99 14.58 7.88
N LEU A 137 -12.58 15.38 8.88
CA LEU A 137 -11.17 15.59 9.18
C LEU A 137 -10.48 14.31 9.69
N VAL A 138 -11.12 13.58 10.61
CA VAL A 138 -10.60 12.31 11.12
C VAL A 138 -10.52 11.27 10.02
N SER A 139 -11.56 11.18 9.16
CA SER A 139 -11.52 10.29 7.99
C SER A 139 -10.38 10.62 7.03
N ALA A 140 -10.11 11.91 6.79
CA ALA A 140 -9.00 12.32 5.94
C ALA A 140 -7.65 11.88 6.53
N TRP A 141 -7.42 12.11 7.83
CA TRP A 141 -6.19 11.66 8.50
C TRP A 141 -6.01 10.15 8.49
N ILE A 142 -7.04 9.38 8.87
CA ILE A 142 -6.99 7.91 8.83
C ILE A 142 -6.66 7.44 7.40
N SER A 143 -7.29 8.03 6.39
CA SER A 143 -7.08 7.66 4.98
C SER A 143 -5.66 7.96 4.51
N ILE A 144 -5.09 9.10 4.90
CA ILE A 144 -3.84 9.58 4.29
C ILE A 144 -2.56 9.15 5.01
N ILE A 145 -2.61 8.89 6.32
CA ILE A 145 -1.42 8.46 7.09
C ILE A 145 -0.66 7.31 6.41
N PRO A 146 -1.31 6.22 5.94
CA PRO A 146 -0.59 5.15 5.23
C PRO A 146 0.13 5.61 3.96
N VAL A 147 -0.47 6.54 3.22
CA VAL A 147 0.10 7.11 1.99
C VAL A 147 1.32 7.96 2.33
N LEU A 148 1.23 8.80 3.37
CA LEU A 148 2.38 9.59 3.83
C LEU A 148 3.52 8.70 4.30
N VAL A 149 3.22 7.65 5.08
CA VAL A 149 4.21 6.69 5.58
C VAL A 149 4.93 6.01 4.41
N VAL A 150 4.21 5.47 3.43
CA VAL A 150 4.85 4.73 2.32
C VAL A 150 5.68 5.66 1.44
N LEU A 151 5.18 6.84 1.08
CA LEU A 151 5.89 7.78 0.22
C LEU A 151 7.11 8.38 0.93
N LEU A 152 6.99 8.72 2.22
CA LEU A 152 8.11 9.26 2.99
C LEU A 152 9.21 8.21 3.17
N TRP A 153 8.85 6.98 3.55
CA TRP A 153 9.83 5.96 3.91
C TRP A 153 10.49 5.33 2.68
N ILE A 154 9.69 4.85 1.72
CA ILE A 154 10.21 4.25 0.48
C ILE A 154 10.82 5.35 -0.40
N GLY A 155 10.20 6.53 -0.48
CA GLY A 155 10.78 7.67 -1.18
C GLY A 155 12.11 8.13 -0.57
N GLY A 156 12.23 8.10 0.76
CA GLY A 156 13.49 8.36 1.47
C GLY A 156 14.58 7.33 1.17
N MET A 157 14.21 6.05 1.01
CA MET A 157 15.18 5.02 0.63
C MET A 157 15.79 5.26 -0.75
N LYS A 158 15.10 5.94 -1.67
CA LYS A 158 15.57 6.19 -3.05
C LYS A 158 16.84 7.03 -3.15
N PHE A 159 17.24 7.70 -2.07
CA PHE A 159 18.52 8.41 -1.97
C PHE A 159 19.70 7.48 -1.64
N THR A 160 19.45 6.18 -1.43
CA THR A 160 20.48 5.16 -1.20
C THR A 160 20.81 4.41 -2.50
N LEU A 161 22.04 3.91 -2.60
CA LEU A 161 22.46 3.08 -3.74
C LEU A 161 21.70 1.75 -3.79
N LEU A 162 21.42 1.16 -2.61
CA LEU A 162 20.70 -0.10 -2.51
C LEU A 162 19.31 0.00 -3.13
N GLU A 163 18.56 1.06 -2.82
CA GLU A 163 17.24 1.26 -3.40
C GLU A 163 17.32 1.62 -4.89
N ALA A 164 18.33 2.41 -5.29
CA ALA A 164 18.54 2.75 -6.70
C ALA A 164 18.75 1.49 -7.56
N GLN A 165 19.54 0.54 -7.07
CA GLN A 165 19.71 -0.79 -7.70
C GLN A 165 18.42 -1.62 -7.63
N GLY A 166 17.70 -1.58 -6.51
CA GLY A 166 16.46 -2.31 -6.30
C GLY A 166 15.34 -1.95 -7.29
N ILE A 167 15.23 -0.69 -7.67
CA ILE A 167 14.20 -0.21 -8.61
C ILE A 167 14.64 -0.23 -10.07
N GLU A 168 15.90 -0.51 -10.37
CA GLU A 168 16.49 -0.32 -11.69
C GLU A 168 15.74 -1.07 -12.79
N ALA A 169 15.53 -2.38 -12.58
CA ALA A 169 14.87 -3.24 -13.55
C ALA A 169 13.40 -2.84 -13.77
N LEU A 170 12.72 -2.38 -12.71
CA LEU A 170 11.35 -1.88 -12.79
C LEU A 170 11.28 -0.63 -13.66
N VAL A 171 12.11 0.36 -13.35
CA VAL A 171 12.16 1.65 -14.06
C VAL A 171 12.58 1.44 -15.52
N LYS A 172 13.59 0.61 -15.79
CA LYS A 172 14.04 0.28 -17.17
C LYS A 172 12.94 -0.33 -18.02
N SER A 173 12.09 -1.17 -17.43
CA SER A 173 11.00 -1.83 -18.14
C SER A 173 9.83 -0.90 -18.49
N SER A 174 9.74 0.26 -17.84
CA SER A 174 8.55 1.10 -17.91
C SER A 174 8.55 2.06 -19.09
N PRO A 175 7.44 2.18 -19.87
CA PRO A 175 7.32 3.21 -20.89
C PRO A 175 7.24 4.62 -20.29
N PHE A 176 6.81 4.75 -19.03
CA PHE A 176 6.66 6.05 -18.36
C PHE A 176 7.96 6.59 -17.78
N MET A 177 8.91 5.71 -17.44
CA MET A 177 10.12 6.08 -16.70
C MET A 177 11.42 5.60 -17.33
N GLY A 178 11.41 4.60 -18.22
CA GLY A 178 12.63 4.00 -18.78
C GLY A 178 13.48 4.98 -19.59
N TRP A 179 12.90 6.06 -20.08
CA TRP A 179 13.61 7.15 -20.73
C TRP A 179 14.53 7.93 -19.78
N LEU A 180 14.27 7.93 -18.47
CA LEU A 180 15.11 8.62 -17.48
C LEU A 180 16.55 8.12 -17.52
N TYR A 181 16.76 6.82 -17.69
CA TYR A 181 18.11 6.24 -17.80
C TYR A 181 18.88 6.60 -19.08
N LYS A 182 18.22 7.23 -20.07
CA LYS A 182 18.91 7.81 -21.23
C LYS A 182 19.52 9.18 -20.92
N LEU A 183 19.00 9.86 -19.89
CA LEU A 183 19.37 11.23 -19.54
C LEU A 183 20.12 11.33 -18.22
N PHE A 184 19.86 10.40 -17.29
CA PHE A 184 20.34 10.44 -15.92
C PHE A 184 21.02 9.12 -15.54
N SER A 185 21.96 9.20 -14.60
CA SER A 185 22.59 8.01 -14.01
C SER A 185 21.60 7.18 -13.18
N LEU A 186 22.03 5.99 -12.75
CA LEU A 186 21.26 5.11 -11.88
C LEU A 186 20.77 5.86 -10.62
N GLN A 187 21.70 6.46 -9.88
CA GLN A 187 21.39 7.18 -8.65
C GLN A 187 20.58 8.46 -8.92
N ALA A 188 20.92 9.22 -9.96
CA ALA A 188 20.19 10.45 -10.28
C ALA A 188 18.71 10.17 -10.61
N THR A 189 18.44 9.10 -11.37
CA THR A 189 17.07 8.64 -11.65
C THR A 189 16.33 8.27 -10.37
N SER A 190 16.98 7.51 -9.47
CA SER A 190 16.38 7.15 -8.18
C SER A 190 16.07 8.38 -7.33
N ASN A 191 17.01 9.33 -7.24
CA ASN A 191 16.83 10.59 -6.52
C ASN A 191 15.66 11.42 -7.06
N ILE A 192 15.49 11.50 -8.39
CA ILE A 192 14.37 12.22 -9.02
C ILE A 192 13.03 11.62 -8.58
N ILE A 193 12.92 10.28 -8.56
CA ILE A 193 11.69 9.63 -8.11
C ILE A 193 11.49 9.85 -6.60
N GLY A 194 12.56 9.81 -5.79
CA GLY A 194 12.49 10.13 -4.36
C GLY A 194 12.02 11.56 -4.08
N ILE A 195 12.52 12.53 -4.84
CA ILE A 195 12.07 13.93 -4.77
C ILE A 195 10.58 14.02 -5.12
N TYR A 196 10.12 13.34 -6.17
CA TYR A 196 8.71 13.32 -6.55
C TYR A 196 7.83 12.78 -5.41
N ASP A 197 8.23 11.69 -4.76
CA ASP A 197 7.50 11.10 -3.63
C ASP A 197 7.43 12.07 -2.44
N LEU A 198 8.54 12.75 -2.11
CA LEU A 198 8.57 13.73 -1.02
C LEU A 198 7.73 14.98 -1.33
N ILE A 199 7.70 15.44 -2.59
CA ILE A 199 6.80 16.53 -3.02
C ILE A 199 5.34 16.09 -2.88
N ALA A 200 5.00 14.85 -3.24
CA ALA A 200 3.65 14.31 -3.08
C ALA A 200 3.22 14.28 -1.59
N VAL A 201 4.12 13.90 -0.68
CA VAL A 201 3.88 13.97 0.79
C VAL A 201 3.52 15.39 1.22
N VAL A 202 4.32 16.38 0.81
CA VAL A 202 4.08 17.79 1.15
C VAL A 202 2.75 18.26 0.56
N ALA A 203 2.46 17.94 -0.70
CA ALA A 203 1.22 18.33 -1.37
C ALA A 203 -0.02 17.75 -0.67
N LEU A 204 0.02 16.49 -0.23
CA LEU A 204 -1.07 15.86 0.52
C LEU A 204 -1.27 16.49 1.90
N ILE A 205 -0.20 16.88 2.60
CA ILE A 205 -0.34 17.60 3.87
C ILE A 205 -0.96 18.98 3.63
N LEU A 206 -0.47 19.73 2.64
CA LEU A 206 -0.99 21.07 2.31
C LEU A 206 -2.45 21.04 1.85
N ALA A 207 -2.89 19.97 1.17
CA ALA A 207 -4.27 19.79 0.75
C ALA A 207 -5.27 19.72 1.93
N MET A 208 -4.82 19.39 3.15
CA MET A 208 -5.65 19.46 4.36
C MET A 208 -6.07 20.89 4.71
N TYR A 209 -5.23 21.87 4.37
CA TYR A 209 -5.39 23.28 4.72
C TYR A 209 -5.93 24.09 3.54
N TYR A 210 -5.56 23.72 2.31
CA TYR A 210 -5.88 24.46 1.10
C TYR A 210 -6.76 23.62 0.15
N PRO A 211 -8.08 23.85 0.09
CA PRO A 211 -9.00 23.05 -0.73
C PRO A 211 -8.66 23.02 -2.23
N LYS A 212 -7.99 24.06 -2.74
CA LYS A 212 -7.53 24.13 -4.13
C LYS A 212 -6.44 23.09 -4.44
N LEU A 213 -5.70 22.62 -3.44
CA LEU A 213 -4.63 21.64 -3.60
C LEU A 213 -5.12 20.19 -3.53
N ILE A 214 -6.38 19.94 -3.16
CA ILE A 214 -6.93 18.58 -3.00
C ILE A 214 -6.76 17.75 -4.29
N ALA A 215 -7.24 18.27 -5.42
CA ALA A 215 -7.17 17.57 -6.69
C ALA A 215 -5.72 17.33 -7.17
N PRO A 216 -4.84 18.35 -7.27
CA PRO A 216 -3.47 18.13 -7.73
C PRO A 216 -2.68 17.20 -6.79
N ALA A 217 -2.85 17.29 -5.47
CA ALA A 217 -2.16 16.42 -4.52
C ALA A 217 -2.57 14.94 -4.67
N VAL A 218 -3.89 14.69 -4.82
CA VAL A 218 -4.43 13.34 -5.03
C VAL A 218 -4.01 12.77 -6.37
N VAL A 219 -4.01 13.57 -7.44
CA VAL A 219 -3.58 13.13 -8.78
C VAL A 219 -2.08 12.82 -8.79
N MET A 220 -1.25 13.72 -8.27
CA MET A 220 0.21 13.53 -8.19
C MET A 220 0.57 12.26 -7.43
N SER A 221 -0.04 12.05 -6.27
CA SER A 221 0.19 10.85 -5.44
C SER A 221 -0.39 9.59 -6.09
N GLY A 222 -1.56 9.71 -6.73
CA GLY A 222 -2.19 8.60 -7.47
C GLY A 222 -1.32 8.14 -8.63
N MET A 223 -0.64 9.06 -9.32
CA MET A 223 0.28 8.72 -10.41
C MET A 223 1.46 7.87 -9.94
N VAL A 224 1.95 8.03 -8.71
CA VAL A 224 2.98 7.14 -8.14
C VAL A 224 2.49 5.69 -8.21
N PHE A 225 1.32 5.44 -7.62
CA PHE A 225 0.76 4.09 -7.51
C PHE A 225 0.32 3.53 -8.87
N VAL A 226 -0.19 4.38 -9.78
CA VAL A 226 -0.53 3.97 -11.15
C VAL A 226 0.72 3.54 -11.92
N VAL A 227 1.82 4.30 -11.82
CA VAL A 227 3.07 3.89 -12.46
C VAL A 227 3.61 2.62 -11.82
N THR A 228 3.54 2.46 -10.49
CA THR A 228 3.93 1.19 -9.85
C THR A 228 3.07 0.01 -10.32
N GLN A 229 1.76 0.21 -10.53
CA GLN A 229 0.90 -0.83 -11.10
C GLN A 229 1.28 -1.17 -12.54
N SER A 230 1.77 -0.21 -13.33
CA SER A 230 2.23 -0.49 -14.69
C SER A 230 3.34 -1.54 -14.72
N PHE A 231 4.15 -1.64 -13.66
CA PHE A 231 5.22 -2.63 -13.56
C PHE A 231 4.72 -4.07 -13.47
N LEU A 232 3.48 -4.32 -13.04
CA LEU A 232 2.89 -5.68 -13.11
C LEU A 232 2.77 -6.18 -14.55
N VAL A 233 2.71 -5.26 -15.52
CA VAL A 233 2.60 -5.58 -16.95
C VAL A 233 3.94 -5.45 -17.63
N THR A 234 4.72 -4.43 -17.31
CA THR A 234 5.95 -4.11 -18.05
C THR A 234 7.16 -4.88 -17.56
N PHE A 235 7.21 -5.24 -16.27
CA PHE A 235 8.32 -5.99 -15.69
C PHE A 235 7.96 -7.47 -15.59
N THR A 236 8.56 -8.30 -16.45
CA THR A 236 8.29 -9.76 -16.50
C THR A 236 8.56 -10.45 -15.18
N GLY A 237 9.55 -9.99 -14.40
CA GLY A 237 9.88 -10.52 -13.08
C GLY A 237 8.83 -10.22 -11.99
N SER A 238 7.75 -9.51 -12.31
CA SER A 238 6.60 -9.34 -11.39
C SER A 238 5.64 -10.54 -11.39
N LEU A 239 5.65 -11.34 -12.45
CA LEU A 239 4.81 -12.52 -12.61
C LEU A 239 5.60 -13.80 -12.36
N SER A 240 4.87 -14.87 -12.04
CA SER A 240 5.42 -16.21 -11.82
C SER A 240 4.51 -17.24 -12.46
N SER A 241 5.09 -18.16 -13.24
CA SER A 241 4.34 -19.28 -13.85
C SER A 241 3.81 -20.27 -12.80
N GLU A 242 4.46 -20.35 -11.64
CA GLU A 242 4.09 -21.25 -10.56
C GLU A 242 3.06 -20.62 -9.62
N THR A 243 3.17 -19.31 -9.39
CA THR A 243 2.50 -18.64 -8.27
C THR A 243 1.70 -17.41 -8.69
N ILE A 244 1.48 -17.18 -9.99
CA ILE A 244 0.83 -15.99 -10.57
C ILE A 244 1.68 -14.72 -10.39
N LEU A 245 1.97 -14.34 -9.15
CA LEU A 245 2.80 -13.20 -8.79
C LEU A 245 4.12 -13.68 -8.16
N SER A 246 5.21 -12.97 -8.48
CA SER A 246 6.47 -13.09 -7.75
C SER A 246 6.44 -12.29 -6.43
N THR A 247 7.50 -12.34 -5.63
CA THR A 247 7.64 -11.46 -4.44
C THR A 247 7.55 -9.98 -4.83
N THR A 248 8.11 -9.60 -5.99
CA THR A 248 7.96 -8.25 -6.53
C THR A 248 6.51 -7.98 -6.92
N GLY A 249 5.83 -8.92 -7.58
CA GLY A 249 4.39 -8.80 -7.87
C GLY A 249 3.54 -8.59 -6.62
N HIS A 250 3.85 -9.29 -5.51
CA HIS A 250 3.21 -9.08 -4.21
C HIS A 250 3.45 -7.69 -3.67
N PHE A 251 4.65 -7.14 -3.84
CA PHE A 251 4.95 -5.78 -3.41
C PHE A 251 4.17 -4.76 -4.25
N LEU A 252 4.11 -4.95 -5.57
CA LEU A 252 3.45 -4.03 -6.50
C LEU A 252 1.93 -4.01 -6.32
N ILE A 253 1.26 -5.17 -6.29
CA ILE A 253 -0.22 -5.25 -6.25
C ILE A 253 -0.84 -4.57 -5.02
N LYS A 254 -0.08 -4.49 -3.92
CA LYS A 254 -0.49 -3.81 -2.68
C LYS A 254 -0.70 -2.32 -2.85
N ASP A 255 -0.11 -1.69 -3.89
CA ASP A 255 -0.27 -0.25 -4.11
C ASP A 255 -1.69 0.14 -4.52
N LEU A 256 -2.52 -0.81 -4.96
CA LEU A 256 -3.95 -0.58 -5.15
C LEU A 256 -4.65 -0.15 -3.85
N TRP A 257 -4.15 -0.56 -2.68
CA TRP A 257 -4.71 -0.14 -1.40
C TRP A 257 -4.50 1.35 -1.14
N PHE A 258 -3.39 1.92 -1.59
CA PHE A 258 -3.16 3.37 -1.46
C PHE A 258 -4.04 4.19 -2.40
N LEU A 259 -4.42 3.67 -3.57
CA LEU A 259 -5.44 4.30 -4.40
C LEU A 259 -6.79 4.37 -3.68
N VAL A 260 -7.15 3.31 -2.94
CA VAL A 260 -8.35 3.32 -2.09
C VAL A 260 -8.26 4.38 -0.99
N CYS A 261 -7.13 4.45 -0.28
CA CYS A 261 -6.84 5.50 0.68
C CYS A 261 -7.01 6.91 0.08
N LEU A 262 -6.48 7.14 -1.13
CA LEU A 262 -6.60 8.42 -1.83
C LEU A 262 -8.06 8.76 -2.18
N PHE A 263 -8.89 7.79 -2.57
CA PHE A 263 -10.33 8.03 -2.80
C PHE A 263 -11.07 8.39 -1.51
N PHE A 264 -10.75 7.71 -0.41
CA PHE A 264 -11.35 8.00 0.90
C PHE A 264 -10.93 9.39 1.39
N TYR A 265 -9.64 9.72 1.26
CA TYR A 265 -9.09 11.03 1.55
C TYR A 265 -9.75 12.15 0.72
N TYR A 266 -9.82 11.99 -0.60
CA TYR A 266 -10.48 12.93 -1.50
C TYR A 266 -11.95 13.15 -1.11
N SER A 267 -12.69 12.05 -0.86
CA SER A 267 -14.09 12.13 -0.45
C SER A 267 -14.26 12.81 0.91
N ALA A 268 -13.32 12.65 1.83
CA ALA A 268 -13.34 13.26 3.15
C ALA A 268 -13.08 14.78 3.06
N LEU A 269 -12.05 15.20 2.32
CA LEU A 269 -11.74 16.62 2.16
C LEU A 269 -12.76 17.39 1.34
N LYS A 270 -13.39 16.78 0.33
CA LYS A 270 -14.52 17.42 -0.37
C LYS A 270 -15.69 17.69 0.57
N GLN A 271 -15.97 16.78 1.51
CA GLN A 271 -17.00 17.00 2.53
C GLN A 271 -16.61 18.11 3.52
N LEU A 272 -15.33 18.16 3.91
CA LEU A 272 -14.81 19.19 4.81
C LEU A 272 -14.91 20.60 4.18
N ALA A 273 -14.50 20.72 2.91
CA ALA A 273 -14.55 21.97 2.16
C ALA A 273 -16.00 22.49 1.96
N LEU A 274 -16.96 21.59 1.70
CA LEU A 274 -18.39 21.95 1.59
C LEU A 274 -18.97 22.46 2.91
N LYS A 275 -18.41 22.06 4.06
CA LYS A 275 -18.82 22.51 5.39
C LYS A 275 -18.07 23.77 5.86
N GLY A 276 -17.26 24.40 5.00
CA GLY A 276 -16.46 25.59 5.33
C GLY A 276 -15.32 25.35 6.32
N GLY A 277 -15.05 24.09 6.69
CA GLY A 277 -14.15 23.72 7.79
C GLY A 277 -12.71 23.43 7.37
N SER A 278 -12.08 24.26 6.54
CA SER A 278 -10.62 24.12 6.33
C SER A 278 -9.90 24.32 7.67
N LEU A 279 -8.87 23.51 7.96
CA LEU A 279 -7.90 23.86 8.99
C LEU A 279 -7.27 25.19 8.56
N LYS A 280 -7.73 26.32 9.10
CA LYS A 280 -7.08 27.60 8.90
C LYS A 280 -5.89 27.65 9.85
N ILE A 281 -4.69 27.80 9.32
CA ILE A 281 -3.53 28.20 10.11
C ILE A 281 -3.67 29.72 10.24
N THR A 282 -4.32 30.17 11.33
CA THR A 282 -4.25 31.56 11.78
C THR A 282 -2.98 31.75 12.59
#